data_AF-A0A0A8YWJ2-F1
#
_entry.id   AF-A0A0A8YWJ2-F1
#
_cell.length_a   1.000
_cell.length_b   1.000
_cell.length_c   1.000
_cell.angle_alpha   90.00
_cell.angle_beta   90.00
_cell.angle_gamma   90.00
#
_symmetry.space_group_name_H-M   'P 1'
#
loop_
_entity.id
_entity.type
_entity.pdbx_description
1 polymer ?
#
loop_
_entity_poly.entity_id
_entity_poly.type
_entity_poly.pdbx_seq_one_letter_code
_entity_poly.pdbx_strand_id
1 'polypeptide(L)'
;MPCLSFGDSPTETLQHLLAAADRYALDWLKLLCAQKLWDNVSVDTIATTLACAEMYSCLELKNKCIGFFAAEKNFKKAILTEGFVKLVQKFPSIIAEL
;
A
#
# COMPACT_ATOMS: atom_id res chain seq x y z
N MET A 1 -15.75 13.12 10.60
CA MET A 1 -15.92 11.65 10.52
C MET A 1 -16.24 11.32 9.08
N PRO A 2 -15.36 10.70 8.28
CA PRO A 2 -15.74 10.29 6.94
C PRO A 2 -16.59 9.01 7.02
N CYS A 3 -17.65 9.03 6.24
CA CYS A 3 -18.73 8.06 6.16
C CYS A 3 -18.23 6.68 5.72
N LEU A 4 -18.78 5.63 6.33
CA LEU A 4 -18.60 4.24 5.95
C LEU A 4 -19.39 3.98 4.65
N SER A 5 -18.72 4.00 3.50
CA SER A 5 -19.24 3.41 2.26
C SER A 5 -19.20 1.89 2.39
N PHE A 6 -20.32 1.29 2.78
CA PHE A 6 -20.48 -0.16 2.84
C PHE A 6 -20.78 -0.68 1.42
N GLY A 7 -19.79 -0.59 0.52
CA GLY A 7 -19.88 -1.02 -0.89
C GLY A 7 -18.53 -1.39 -1.50
N ASP A 8 -17.53 -1.64 -0.66
CA ASP A 8 -16.12 -1.54 -1.01
C ASP A 8 -15.51 -2.90 -1.39
N SER A 9 -14.61 -2.87 -2.36
CA SER A 9 -13.82 -4.04 -2.79
C SER A 9 -13.01 -4.62 -1.61
N PRO A 10 -12.60 -5.91 -1.66
CA PRO A 10 -11.79 -6.52 -0.60
C PRO A 10 -10.53 -5.71 -0.26
N THR A 11 -9.97 -5.00 -1.24
CA THR A 11 -8.79 -4.16 -1.08
C THR A 11 -9.07 -2.90 -0.25
N GLU A 12 -10.18 -2.22 -0.48
CA GLU A 12 -10.57 -1.00 0.26
C GLU A 12 -10.90 -1.32 1.72
N THR A 13 -11.64 -2.40 1.98
CA THR A 13 -11.93 -2.86 3.35
C THR A 13 -10.64 -3.20 4.12
N LEU A 14 -9.66 -3.83 3.46
CA LEU A 14 -8.34 -4.11 4.04
C LEU A 14 -7.53 -2.83 4.32
N GLN A 15 -7.62 -1.80 3.47
CA GLN A 15 -6.99 -0.51 3.72
C GLN A 15 -7.59 0.19 4.95
N HIS A 16 -8.91 0.17 5.09
CA HIS A 16 -9.58 0.71 6.26
C HIS A 16 -9.23 -0.05 7.54
N LEU A 17 -9.14 -1.37 7.46
CA LEU A 17 -8.75 -2.21 8.58
C LEU A 17 -7.28 -1.98 8.97
N LEU A 18 -6.39 -1.80 7.99
CA LEU A 18 -5.00 -1.44 8.22
C LEU A 18 -4.87 -0.08 8.93
N ALA A 19 -5.68 0.91 8.51
CA ALA A 19 -5.74 2.23 9.15
C ALA A 19 -6.21 2.15 10.61
N ALA A 20 -7.24 1.33 10.88
CA ALA A 20 -7.72 1.09 12.23
C ALA A 20 -6.65 0.35 13.06
N ALA A 21 -6.04 -0.70 12.52
CA ALA A 21 -5.02 -1.48 13.21
C ALA A 21 -3.81 -0.62 13.59
N ASP A 22 -3.35 0.27 12.71
CA ASP A 22 -2.28 1.22 13.01
C ASP A 22 -2.70 2.22 14.11
N ARG A 23 -3.90 2.81 14.00
CA ARG A 23 -4.43 3.75 14.99
C ARG A 23 -4.58 3.15 16.39
N TYR A 24 -4.94 1.87 16.47
CA TYR A 24 -5.13 1.16 17.74
C TYR A 24 -3.90 0.34 18.18
N ALA A 25 -2.76 0.47 17.49
CA ALA A 25 -1.54 -0.28 17.75
C ALA A 25 -1.77 -1.81 17.83
N LEU A 26 -2.63 -2.33 16.97
CA LEU A 26 -2.93 -3.76 16.85
C LEU A 26 -1.96 -4.40 15.86
N ASP A 27 -0.70 -4.57 16.26
CA ASP A 27 0.38 -5.01 15.37
C ASP A 27 0.08 -6.33 14.65
N TRP A 28 -0.48 -7.31 15.36
CA TRP A 28 -0.90 -8.59 14.77
C TRP A 28 -1.97 -8.42 13.69
N LEU A 29 -2.97 -7.56 13.92
CA LEU A 29 -4.02 -7.29 12.95
C LEU A 29 -3.45 -6.54 11.75
N LYS A 30 -2.56 -5.58 11.99
CA LYS A 30 -1.86 -4.80 10.96
C LYS A 30 -1.07 -5.72 10.02
N LEU A 31 -0.36 -6.70 10.56
CA LEU A 31 0.38 -7.71 9.79
C LEU A 31 -0.55 -8.59 8.95
N LEU A 32 -1.65 -9.09 9.52
CA LEU A 32 -2.63 -9.90 8.79
C LEU A 32 -3.27 -9.11 7.64
N CYS A 33 -3.61 -7.85 7.88
CA CYS A 33 -4.16 -6.97 6.85
C CYS A 33 -3.15 -6.71 5.75
N ALA A 34 -1.90 -6.42 6.11
CA ALA A 34 -0.81 -6.22 5.17
C ALA A 34 -0.58 -7.45 4.28
N GLN A 35 -0.60 -8.65 4.86
CA GLN A 35 -0.44 -9.89 4.10
C GLN A 35 -1.59 -10.10 3.12
N LYS A 36 -2.84 -9.88 3.55
CA LYS A 36 -4.01 -9.97 2.67
C LYS A 36 -4.01 -8.90 1.58
N LEU A 37 -3.52 -7.70 1.87
CA LEU A 37 -3.40 -6.64 0.88
C LEU A 37 -2.36 -7.03 -0.18
N TRP A 38 -1.23 -7.58 0.26
CA TRP A 38 -0.16 -8.08 -0.60
C TRP A 38 -0.61 -9.21 -1.54
N ASP A 39 -1.41 -10.16 -1.05
CA ASP A 39 -1.92 -11.27 -1.87
C ASP A 39 -2.78 -10.79 -3.05
N ASN A 40 -3.36 -9.60 -2.97
CA ASN A 40 -4.21 -9.00 -4.00
C ASN A 40 -3.47 -7.94 -4.85
N VAL A 41 -2.16 -7.76 -4.65
CA VAL A 41 -1.37 -6.77 -5.38
C VAL A 41 -1.22 -7.15 -6.84
N SER A 42 -1.46 -6.15 -7.69
CA SER A 42 -1.18 -6.13 -9.12
C SER A 42 -0.28 -4.96 -9.47
N VAL A 43 0.23 -4.92 -10.71
CA VAL A 43 1.07 -3.80 -11.20
C VAL A 43 0.34 -2.45 -11.12
N ASP A 44 -0.99 -2.45 -11.25
CA ASP A 44 -1.81 -1.23 -11.17
C ASP A 44 -2.09 -0.80 -9.73
N THR A 45 -2.11 -1.75 -8.78
CA THR A 45 -2.49 -1.50 -7.38
C THR A 45 -1.30 -1.39 -6.43
N ILE A 46 -0.11 -1.87 -6.83
CA ILE A 46 1.13 -1.84 -6.03
C ILE A 46 1.45 -0.43 -5.51
N ALA A 47 1.23 0.61 -6.33
CA ALA A 47 1.50 1.99 -5.94
C ALA A 47 0.55 2.46 -4.82
N THR A 48 -0.74 2.12 -4.92
CA THR A 48 -1.72 2.42 -3.86
C THR A 48 -1.42 1.64 -2.59
N THR A 49 -1.03 0.37 -2.72
CA THR A 49 -0.63 -0.50 -1.59
C THR A 49 0.60 0.07 -0.87
N LEU A 50 1.62 0.53 -1.61
CA LEU A 50 2.81 1.17 -1.05
C LEU A 50 2.46 2.50 -0.35
N ALA A 51 1.57 3.30 -0.94
CA ALA A 51 1.08 4.52 -0.28
C ALA A 51 0.39 4.22 1.06
N CYS A 52 -0.40 3.15 1.13
CA CYS A 52 -1.02 2.71 2.38
C CYS A 52 0.01 2.19 3.38
N ALA A 53 1.01 1.43 2.94
CA ALA A 53 2.07 0.95 3.81
C ALA A 53 2.86 2.10 4.45
N GLU A 54 3.18 3.13 3.67
CA GLU A 54 3.84 4.35 4.16
C GLU A 54 2.94 5.11 5.14
N MET A 55 1.69 5.36 4.74
CA MET A 55 0.73 6.14 5.54
C MET A 55 0.44 5.51 6.90
N TYR A 56 0.37 4.19 6.98
CA TYR A 56 0.05 3.44 8.19
C TYR A 56 1.29 2.78 8.79
N SER A 57 2.50 3.28 8.52
CA SER A 57 3.76 2.82 9.12
C SER A 57 3.94 1.29 9.13
N CYS A 58 3.54 0.60 8.07
CA CYS A 58 3.67 -0.86 7.95
C CYS A 58 4.94 -1.21 7.18
N LEU A 59 6.05 -1.30 7.91
CA LEU A 59 7.39 -1.53 7.32
C LEU A 59 7.47 -2.83 6.52
N GLU A 60 6.81 -3.91 6.96
CA GLU A 60 6.86 -5.18 6.25
C GLU A 60 6.20 -5.09 4.86
N LEU A 61 5.02 -4.46 4.79
CA LEU A 61 4.32 -4.25 3.52
C LEU A 61 5.11 -3.30 2.61
N LYS A 62 5.69 -2.24 3.19
CA LYS A 62 6.52 -1.28 2.48
C LYS A 62 7.72 -1.97 1.83
N ASN A 63 8.46 -2.78 2.59
CA ASN A 63 9.62 -3.51 2.09
C ASN A 63 9.25 -4.50 0.98
N LYS A 64 8.13 -5.22 1.11
CA LYS A 64 7.63 -6.09 0.04
C LYS A 64 7.31 -5.30 -1.22
N CYS A 65 6.66 -4.15 -1.08
CA CYS A 65 6.35 -3.29 -2.22
C CYS A 65 7.61 -2.74 -2.90
N ILE A 66 8.57 -2.23 -2.14
CA ILE A 66 9.87 -1.79 -2.67
C ILE A 66 10.56 -2.93 -3.41
N GLY A 67 10.57 -4.14 -2.84
CA GLY A 67 11.11 -5.33 -3.51
C GLY A 67 10.42 -5.66 -4.84
N PHE A 68 9.12 -5.41 -4.97
CA PHE A 68 8.40 -5.53 -6.24
C PHE A 68 8.89 -4.54 -7.27
N PHE A 69 9.10 -3.28 -6.86
CA PHE A 69 9.62 -2.23 -7.74
C PHE A 69 11.09 -2.45 -8.10
N ALA A 70 11.92 -2.98 -7.21
CA ALA A 70 13.33 -3.29 -7.48
C ALA A 70 13.50 -4.33 -8.61
N ALA A 71 12.48 -5.14 -8.90
CA ALA A 71 12.47 -5.98 -10.09
C ALA A 71 12.26 -5.13 -11.35
N GLU A 72 13.31 -4.99 -12.17
CA GLU A 72 13.40 -4.07 -13.33
C GLU A 72 12.20 -4.16 -14.31
N LYS A 73 11.63 -5.35 -14.49
CA LYS A 73 10.44 -5.58 -15.35
C LYS A 73 9.16 -4.96 -14.79
N ASN A 74 9.05 -4.88 -13.47
CA ASN A 74 7.90 -4.34 -12.76
C ASN A 74 8.04 -2.83 -12.57
N PHE A 75 9.26 -2.33 -12.32
CA PHE A 75 9.55 -0.91 -12.22
C PHE A 75 9.06 -0.14 -13.45
N LYS A 76 9.47 -0.57 -14.65
CA LYS A 76 9.12 0.10 -15.92
C LYS A 76 7.62 0.12 -16.18
N LYS A 77 6.88 -0.89 -15.71
CA LYS A 77 5.42 -0.92 -15.86
C LYS A 77 4.75 -0.03 -14.83
N ALA A 78 5.19 -0.09 -13.58
CA ALA A 78 4.57 0.62 -12.49
C ALA A 78 4.84 2.14 -12.55
N ILE A 79 6.02 2.60 -12.98
CA ILE A 79 6.34 4.04 -13.13
C ILE A 79 5.47 4.74 -14.18
N LEU A 80 4.90 3.99 -15.13
CA LEU A 80 4.01 4.52 -16.16
C LEU A 80 2.56 4.63 -15.69
N THR A 81 2.24 4.13 -14.49
CA THR A 81 0.88 4.19 -13.93
C THR A 81 0.61 5.53 -13.26
N GLU A 82 -0.64 6.00 -13.37
CA GLU A 82 -1.09 7.18 -12.62
C GLU A 82 -0.97 6.98 -11.10
N GLY A 83 -1.11 5.72 -10.65
CA GLY A 83 -0.94 5.34 -9.24
C GLY A 83 0.47 5.67 -8.72
N PHE A 84 1.52 5.41 -9.51
CA PHE A 84 2.88 5.71 -9.12
C PHE A 84 3.18 7.22 -9.09
N VAL A 85 2.64 7.97 -10.06
CA VAL A 85 2.76 9.44 -10.05
C VAL A 85 2.13 10.04 -8.79
N LYS A 86 0.93 9.57 -8.42
CA LYS A 86 0.25 9.99 -7.18
C LYS A 86 1.03 9.58 -5.92
N LEU A 87 1.62 8.39 -5.92
CA LEU A 87 2.47 7.91 -4.83
C LEU A 87 3.64 8.86 -4.59
N VAL A 88 4.40 9.18 -5.64
CA VAL A 88 5.57 10.07 -5.57
C VAL A 88 5.19 11.49 -5.15
N GLN A 89 4.05 12.01 -5.62
CA GLN A 89 3.57 13.33 -5.21
C GLN A 89 3.20 13.37 -3.73
N LYS A 90 2.60 12.31 -3.20
CA LYS A 90 2.17 12.22 -1.80
C LYS A 90 3.33 11.90 -0.85
N PHE A 91 4.28 11.08 -1.31
CA PHE A 91 5.41 10.58 -0.53
C PHE A 91 6.70 10.63 -1.37
N PRO A 92 7.30 11.82 -1.55
CA PRO A 92 8.51 11.96 -2.36
C PRO A 92 9.72 11.21 -1.78
N SER A 93 9.73 10.94 -0.47
CA SER A 93 10.76 10.13 0.21
C SER A 93 10.89 8.73 -0.36
N ILE A 94 9.80 8.13 -0.85
CA ILE A 94 9.78 6.77 -1.38
C ILE A 94 10.70 6.63 -2.61
N ILE A 95 10.93 7.71 -3.38
CA ILE A 95 11.88 7.67 -4.50
C ILE A 95 13.30 7.33 -4.03
N ALA A 96 13.70 7.78 -2.85
CA ALA A 96 15.03 7.48 -2.31
C ALA A 96 15.15 6.04 -1.80
N GLU A 97 14.03 5.35 -1.59
CA GLU A 97 13.96 3.99 -1.08
C GLU A 97 13.71 2.94 -2.19
N LEU A 98 13.39 3.40 -3.41
CA LEU A 98 13.21 2.60 -4.62
C LEU A 98 14.52 2.39 -5.37
#